data_AF-A0A3R7KW85-F1
#
_entry.id   AF-A0A3R7KW85-F1
#
_cell.length_a   1.000
_cell.length_b   1.000
_cell.length_c   1.000
_cell.angle_alpha   90.00
_cell.angle_beta   90.00
_cell.angle_gamma   90.00
#
_symmetry.space_group_name_H-M   'P 1'
#
loop_
_entity.id
_entity.type
_entity.pdbx_description
1 polymer ?
#
loop_
_entity_poly.entity_id
_entity_poly.type
_entity_poly.pdbx_seq_one_letter_code
_entity_poly.pdbx_strand_id
1 'polypeptide(L)'
;MIGRFLAVTSILAGFLLVVTSGFDDRNAAVVEINGVNAAVANVISPLSFGTMTMYWDQRNAALDFAQSNTRVSNIQASDLDLLQIQQVSRHGSRFPTDNTMEEITNLLDKLQTNYSSVIPHWLRNYSLPYNMSVAGVLSSTGFEELAEYGKRTRISDPLLRFYDICDRYLSEVKHNPNASAELKAYGRSSQMNESIAYLKSRLNLPKSAVLTATDTRAAFAACAFDIMVYGTPTQWCSIMDQAFLNRLDYAEDLEAFYEQGAGFKINYEMAAVLLQDIYTYMKNFTTGNTTIVGNLRFGHAETTIPLMTLLGYGDRTKLLSSWTDEQVDSRGFRTSVLSPTASNIDFRLYQGKTDKKYYVSVWIQEVEAPLPGCGSLYCELSKVEKLWGYYLNDYKFKTACKKQR
;
A
#
# COMPACT_ATOMS: atom_id res chain seq x y z
N MET A 1 -2.56 33.04 0.72
CA MET A 1 -3.21 31.88 0.06
C MET A 1 -2.91 30.54 0.75
N ILE A 2 -1.92 30.44 1.65
CA ILE A 2 -1.54 29.22 2.39
C ILE A 2 -2.45 28.93 3.61
N GLY A 3 -2.97 29.96 4.28
CA GLY A 3 -3.81 29.79 5.48
C GLY A 3 -5.21 29.18 5.26
N ARG A 4 -5.67 29.02 4.01
CA ARG A 4 -6.96 28.36 3.70
C ARG A 4 -6.82 26.87 3.41
N PHE A 5 -5.61 26.36 3.15
CA PHE A 5 -5.38 24.95 2.84
C PHE A 5 -5.34 24.07 4.10
N LEU A 6 -4.77 24.60 5.19
CA LEU A 6 -4.64 23.91 6.50
C LEU A 6 -5.99 23.72 7.24
N ALA A 7 -6.97 24.58 6.96
CA ALA A 7 -8.30 24.49 7.58
C ALA A 7 -9.17 23.39 6.95
N VAL A 8 -8.96 23.06 5.66
CA VAL A 8 -9.78 22.08 4.94
C VAL A 8 -9.33 20.64 5.20
N THR A 9 -8.03 20.41 5.39
CA THR A 9 -7.48 19.09 5.72
C THR A 9 -7.85 18.62 7.13
N SER A 10 -7.94 19.54 8.09
CA SER A 10 -8.31 19.23 9.48
C SER A 10 -9.80 18.85 9.62
N ILE A 11 -10.68 19.42 8.79
CA ILE A 11 -12.13 19.14 8.81
C ILE A 11 -12.43 17.79 8.13
N LEU A 12 -11.70 17.40 7.08
CA LEU A 12 -11.87 16.08 6.44
C LEU A 12 -11.43 14.91 7.34
N ALA A 13 -10.37 15.09 8.14
CA ALA A 13 -9.89 14.07 9.06
C ALA A 13 -10.90 13.79 10.20
N GLY A 14 -11.57 14.84 10.69
CA GLY A 14 -12.64 14.71 11.70
C GLY A 14 -13.89 14.01 11.18
N PHE A 15 -14.27 14.23 9.92
CA PHE A 15 -15.44 13.56 9.32
C PHE A 15 -15.22 12.07 9.04
N LEU A 16 -13.99 11.65 8.70
CA LEU A 16 -13.72 10.22 8.44
C LEU A 16 -13.73 9.36 9.71
N LEU A 17 -13.32 9.92 10.86
CA LEU A 17 -13.27 9.22 12.16
C LEU A 17 -14.65 8.99 12.80
N VAL A 18 -15.65 9.82 12.46
CA VAL A 18 -17.01 9.69 13.02
C VAL A 18 -17.84 8.66 12.24
N VAL A 19 -17.53 8.42 10.97
CA VAL A 19 -18.34 7.51 10.11
C VAL A 19 -17.99 6.03 10.31
N THR A 20 -16.81 5.70 10.86
CA THR A 20 -16.35 4.30 11.00
C THR A 20 -16.57 3.69 12.39
N SER A 21 -17.03 4.44 13.39
CA SER A 21 -17.16 3.97 14.78
C SER A 21 -18.53 3.36 15.14
N GLY A 22 -19.45 3.22 14.16
CA GLY A 22 -20.87 2.92 14.43
C GLY A 22 -21.43 1.57 14.00
N PHE A 23 -20.66 0.66 13.40
CA PHE A 23 -21.20 -0.62 12.90
C PHE A 23 -20.46 -1.82 13.49
N ASP A 24 -21.01 -2.37 14.59
CA ASP A 24 -20.67 -3.68 15.14
C ASP A 24 -21.81 -4.64 14.77
N ASP A 25 -21.67 -5.36 13.66
CA ASP A 25 -22.64 -6.38 13.24
C ASP A 25 -22.13 -7.77 13.64
N ARG A 26 -22.56 -8.25 14.81
CA ARG A 26 -22.06 -9.48 15.46
C ARG A 26 -22.58 -10.78 14.84
N ASN A 27 -23.24 -10.75 13.68
CA ASN A 27 -23.78 -11.94 13.03
C ASN A 27 -23.39 -12.08 11.53
N ALA A 28 -22.32 -11.43 11.09
CA ALA A 28 -21.79 -11.62 9.75
C ALA A 28 -21.20 -13.04 9.59
N ALA A 29 -22.03 -14.00 9.19
CA ALA A 29 -21.56 -15.24 8.61
C ALA A 29 -20.88 -14.91 7.28
N VAL A 30 -19.55 -14.99 7.25
CA VAL A 30 -18.73 -14.91 6.04
C VAL A 30 -19.16 -16.07 5.13
N VAL A 31 -19.93 -15.78 4.08
CA VAL A 31 -20.16 -16.74 3.00
C VAL A 31 -19.06 -16.52 1.98
N GLU A 32 -18.01 -17.34 2.03
CA GLU A 32 -17.08 -17.48 0.92
C GLU A 32 -17.87 -17.91 -0.33
N ILE A 33 -17.90 -17.04 -1.35
CA ILE A 33 -18.59 -17.29 -2.63
C ILE A 33 -17.84 -18.35 -3.48
N ASN A 34 -16.69 -18.84 -3.01
CA ASN A 34 -16.07 -20.06 -3.56
C ASN A 34 -16.86 -21.33 -3.19
N GLY A 35 -17.84 -21.23 -2.27
CA GLY A 35 -18.62 -22.34 -1.74
C GLY A 35 -20.13 -22.18 -1.87
N VAL A 36 -20.65 -21.43 -2.84
CA VAL A 36 -22.08 -21.58 -3.19
C VAL A 36 -22.24 -22.99 -3.76
N ASN A 37 -22.77 -23.89 -2.92
CA ASN A 37 -23.04 -25.30 -3.22
C ASN A 37 -23.31 -25.53 -4.71
N ALA A 38 -22.52 -26.40 -5.34
CA ALA A 38 -22.68 -26.81 -6.74
C ALA A 38 -24.13 -27.25 -7.09
N ALA A 39 -24.96 -27.52 -6.09
CA ALA A 39 -26.39 -27.77 -6.22
C ALA A 39 -27.23 -26.55 -6.66
N VAL A 40 -26.89 -25.31 -6.27
CA VAL A 40 -27.67 -24.09 -6.62
C VAL A 40 -27.28 -23.55 -7.99
N ALA A 41 -26.00 -23.67 -8.35
CA ALA A 41 -25.48 -23.25 -9.66
C ALA A 41 -26.07 -24.06 -10.84
N ASN A 42 -26.60 -25.27 -10.59
CA ASN A 42 -27.23 -26.12 -11.61
C ASN A 42 -28.68 -25.74 -11.95
N VAL A 43 -29.30 -24.77 -11.24
CA VAL A 43 -30.74 -24.46 -11.41
C VAL A 43 -30.99 -23.01 -11.87
N ILE A 44 -30.17 -22.04 -11.47
CA ILE A 44 -30.31 -20.63 -11.86
C ILE A 44 -28.91 -20.02 -12.05
N SER A 45 -28.70 -19.30 -13.16
CA SER A 45 -27.48 -18.49 -13.31
C SER A 45 -27.54 -17.31 -12.35
N PRO A 46 -26.59 -17.15 -11.41
CA PRO A 46 -26.56 -16.00 -10.49
C PRO A 46 -26.34 -14.66 -11.21
N LEU A 47 -26.21 -14.67 -12.54
CA LEU A 47 -25.90 -13.53 -13.39
C LEU A 47 -27.12 -12.97 -14.13
N SER A 48 -28.32 -13.49 -13.86
CA SER A 48 -29.56 -13.18 -14.61
C SER A 48 -30.52 -12.28 -13.83
N PHE A 49 -30.04 -11.17 -13.25
CA PHE A 49 -30.85 -10.26 -12.44
C PHE A 49 -30.83 -8.80 -12.93
N GLY A 50 -30.49 -8.57 -14.21
CA GLY A 50 -30.43 -7.23 -14.79
C GLY A 50 -29.50 -6.30 -14.00
N THR A 51 -29.97 -5.10 -13.65
CA THR A 51 -29.19 -4.12 -12.87
C THR A 51 -29.04 -4.47 -11.38
N MET A 52 -29.69 -5.54 -10.91
CA MET A 52 -29.57 -6.09 -9.55
C MET A 52 -28.56 -7.25 -9.49
N THR A 53 -27.95 -7.60 -10.63
CA THR A 53 -26.89 -8.60 -10.68
C THR A 53 -25.69 -8.13 -9.86
N MET A 54 -25.27 -8.96 -8.92
CA MET A 54 -24.08 -8.76 -8.09
C MET A 54 -22.84 -8.66 -8.99
N TYR A 55 -21.87 -7.82 -8.60
CA TYR A 55 -20.63 -7.75 -9.35
C TYR A 55 -19.87 -9.08 -9.26
N TRP A 56 -19.28 -9.51 -10.36
CA TRP A 56 -18.37 -10.65 -10.42
C TRP A 56 -17.18 -10.30 -11.32
N ASP A 57 -16.01 -10.84 -11.01
CA ASP A 57 -14.79 -10.55 -11.75
C ASP A 57 -14.77 -11.29 -13.09
N GLN A 58 -14.87 -10.53 -14.18
CA GLN A 58 -15.05 -11.06 -15.53
C GLN A 58 -13.72 -11.24 -16.28
N ARG A 59 -12.57 -10.93 -15.68
CA ARG A 59 -11.27 -10.91 -16.39
C ARG A 59 -10.86 -12.27 -16.98
N ASN A 60 -11.36 -13.37 -16.40
CA ASN A 60 -11.12 -14.73 -16.89
C ASN A 60 -12.29 -15.29 -17.71
N ALA A 61 -13.43 -14.59 -17.77
CA ALA A 61 -14.52 -14.94 -18.65
C ALA A 61 -14.22 -14.34 -20.02
N ALA A 62 -13.67 -15.14 -20.92
CA ALA A 62 -13.59 -14.78 -22.33
C ALA A 62 -15.01 -14.52 -22.85
N LEU A 63 -15.39 -13.25 -22.94
CA LEU A 63 -16.66 -12.82 -23.49
C LEU A 63 -16.40 -12.30 -24.91
N ASP A 64 -17.04 -12.96 -25.87
CA ASP A 64 -17.14 -12.68 -27.31
C ASP A 64 -17.73 -11.29 -27.66
N PHE A 65 -17.67 -10.32 -26.75
CA PHE A 65 -18.22 -8.98 -26.95
C PHE A 65 -17.41 -8.09 -27.89
N ALA A 66 -16.34 -8.61 -28.50
CA ALA A 66 -15.51 -7.89 -29.47
C ALA A 66 -15.48 -8.58 -30.84
N GLN A 67 -16.64 -8.77 -31.45
CA GLN A 67 -16.75 -8.88 -32.91
C GLN A 67 -17.77 -7.88 -33.46
N SER A 68 -17.45 -6.59 -33.36
CA SER A 68 -18.04 -5.59 -34.25
C SER A 68 -16.94 -4.77 -34.91
N ASN A 69 -16.57 -5.16 -36.14
CA ASN A 69 -15.86 -4.37 -37.15
C ASN A 69 -14.69 -3.47 -36.66
N THR A 70 -13.86 -3.94 -35.73
CA THR A 70 -12.57 -3.32 -35.49
C THR A 70 -11.62 -3.75 -36.60
N ARG A 71 -11.18 -2.80 -37.43
CA ARG A 71 -9.93 -2.98 -38.20
C ARG A 71 -8.86 -3.30 -37.18
N VAL A 72 -8.35 -4.52 -37.20
CA VAL A 72 -7.23 -4.95 -36.36
C VAL A 72 -6.02 -4.13 -36.78
N SER A 73 -5.75 -3.04 -36.07
CA SER A 73 -4.41 -2.46 -36.05
C SER A 73 -3.53 -3.41 -35.24
N ASN A 74 -2.34 -3.74 -35.75
CA ASN A 74 -1.35 -4.61 -35.09
C ASN A 74 -0.76 -4.06 -33.78
N ILE A 75 -1.37 -3.02 -33.19
CA ILE A 75 -0.87 -2.36 -31.98
C ILE A 75 -1.32 -3.16 -30.76
N GLN A 76 -0.36 -3.70 -30.02
CA GLN A 76 -0.61 -4.40 -28.77
C GLN A 76 -0.59 -3.39 -27.61
N ALA A 77 -1.28 -3.71 -26.50
CA ALA A 77 -1.24 -2.89 -25.30
C ALA A 77 0.20 -2.73 -24.73
N SER A 78 1.11 -3.65 -25.07
CA SER A 78 2.54 -3.52 -24.76
C SER A 78 3.20 -2.31 -25.40
N ASP A 79 2.65 -1.84 -26.52
CA ASP A 79 3.19 -0.78 -27.38
C ASP A 79 2.65 0.61 -26.99
N LEU A 80 1.84 0.68 -25.92
CA LEU A 80 1.17 1.87 -25.45
C LEU A 80 1.55 2.19 -24.00
N ASP A 81 1.63 3.48 -23.69
CA ASP A 81 1.81 3.99 -22.33
C ASP A 81 0.48 4.55 -21.81
N LEU A 82 0.04 4.10 -20.64
CA LEU A 82 -1.17 4.60 -19.97
C LEU A 82 -0.87 5.99 -19.38
N LEU A 83 -1.35 7.04 -20.04
CA LEU A 83 -1.12 8.43 -19.61
C LEU A 83 -2.15 8.93 -18.60
N GLN A 84 -3.37 8.42 -18.65
CA GLN A 84 -4.47 8.85 -17.79
C GLN A 84 -5.53 7.75 -17.67
N ILE A 85 -6.12 7.61 -16.48
CA ILE A 85 -7.31 6.78 -16.25
C ILE A 85 -8.50 7.72 -16.03
N GLN A 86 -9.56 7.55 -16.80
CA GLN A 86 -10.85 8.18 -16.55
C GLN A 86 -11.84 7.08 -16.18
N GLN A 87 -12.10 6.95 -14.89
CA GLN A 87 -12.90 5.87 -14.34
C GLN A 87 -14.29 6.38 -13.96
N VAL A 88 -15.31 5.78 -14.56
CA VAL A 88 -16.70 5.97 -14.15
C VAL A 88 -17.18 4.66 -13.57
N SER A 89 -17.50 4.65 -12.28
CA SER A 89 -17.91 3.45 -11.56
C SER A 89 -19.32 3.63 -11.00
N ARG A 90 -20.10 2.56 -11.08
CA ARG A 90 -21.37 2.45 -10.35
C ARG A 90 -21.08 2.09 -8.89
N HIS A 91 -22.00 2.43 -7.99
CA HIS A 91 -22.00 1.89 -6.63
C HIS A 91 -21.97 0.34 -6.65
N GLY A 92 -21.46 -0.28 -5.59
CA GLY A 92 -21.57 -1.73 -5.38
C GLY A 92 -22.99 -2.16 -5.01
N SER A 93 -23.15 -3.44 -4.68
CA SER A 93 -24.40 -4.03 -4.19
C SER A 93 -25.01 -3.22 -3.04
N ARG A 94 -26.33 -3.02 -3.08
CA ARG A 94 -27.06 -2.21 -2.10
C ARG A 94 -28.37 -2.87 -1.72
N PHE A 95 -28.95 -2.50 -0.59
CA PHE A 95 -30.31 -2.89 -0.26
C PHE A 95 -31.32 -2.32 -1.29
N PRO A 96 -32.49 -2.96 -1.46
CA PRO A 96 -33.55 -2.43 -2.31
C PRO A 96 -33.94 -1.00 -1.93
N THR A 97 -34.52 -0.25 -2.86
CA THR A 97 -35.12 1.04 -2.51
C THR A 97 -36.39 0.83 -1.71
N ASP A 98 -36.85 1.87 -1.03
CA ASP A 98 -38.11 1.94 -0.30
C ASP A 98 -39.29 1.34 -1.09
N ASN A 99 -39.51 1.81 -2.32
CA ASN A 99 -40.60 1.33 -3.18
C ASN A 99 -40.49 -0.17 -3.46
N THR A 100 -39.28 -0.68 -3.73
CA THR A 100 -39.07 -2.12 -3.99
C THR A 100 -39.26 -2.94 -2.72
N MET A 101 -38.84 -2.45 -1.55
CA MET A 101 -39.09 -3.13 -0.28
C MET A 101 -40.59 -3.23 0.02
N GLU A 102 -41.36 -2.18 -0.26
CA GLU A 102 -42.82 -2.19 -0.13
C GLU A 102 -43.47 -3.19 -1.09
N GLU A 103 -43.06 -3.20 -2.36
CA GLU A 103 -43.53 -4.17 -3.36
C GLU A 103 -43.25 -5.62 -2.93
N ILE A 104 -42.05 -5.91 -2.42
CA ILE A 104 -41.69 -7.24 -1.90
C ILE A 104 -42.56 -7.58 -0.68
N THR A 105 -42.75 -6.64 0.24
CA THR A 105 -43.56 -6.85 1.46
C THR A 105 -45.02 -7.13 1.12
N ASN A 106 -45.60 -6.37 0.20
CA ASN A 106 -46.97 -6.57 -0.28
C ASN A 106 -47.14 -7.93 -0.99
N LEU A 107 -46.11 -8.36 -1.74
CA LEU A 107 -46.11 -9.69 -2.34
C LEU A 107 -46.05 -10.79 -1.28
N LEU A 108 -45.19 -10.63 -0.26
CA LEU A 108 -45.07 -11.58 0.86
C LEU A 108 -46.40 -11.70 1.60
N ASP A 109 -47.03 -10.59 1.98
CA ASP A 109 -48.33 -10.59 2.66
C ASP A 109 -49.41 -11.27 1.81
N LYS A 110 -49.51 -10.90 0.52
CA LYS A 110 -50.46 -11.52 -0.40
C LYS A 110 -50.29 -13.04 -0.49
N LEU A 111 -49.04 -13.53 -0.55
CA LEU A 111 -48.72 -14.95 -0.63
C LEU A 111 -48.98 -15.69 0.68
N GLN A 112 -48.54 -15.13 1.80
CA GLN A 112 -48.65 -15.74 3.13
C GLN A 112 -50.10 -15.75 3.62
N THR A 113 -50.88 -14.71 3.35
CA THR A 113 -52.28 -14.60 3.78
C THR A 113 -53.22 -15.46 2.92
N ASN A 114 -53.09 -15.41 1.60
CA ASN A 114 -54.07 -16.05 0.70
C ASN A 114 -53.66 -17.43 0.21
N TYR A 115 -52.37 -17.78 0.25
CA TYR A 115 -51.83 -18.97 -0.39
C TYR A 115 -50.94 -19.82 0.53
N SER A 116 -51.00 -19.62 1.85
CA SER A 116 -50.15 -20.32 2.85
C SER A 116 -50.12 -21.84 2.68
N SER A 117 -51.25 -22.45 2.32
CA SER A 117 -51.39 -23.90 2.15
C SER A 117 -50.60 -24.48 0.97
N VAL A 118 -50.34 -23.68 -0.07
CA VAL A 118 -49.72 -24.12 -1.33
C VAL A 118 -48.31 -23.57 -1.55
N ILE A 119 -47.93 -22.47 -0.91
CA ILE A 119 -46.57 -21.94 -1.01
C ILE A 119 -45.55 -22.82 -0.26
N PRO A 120 -44.27 -22.81 -0.67
CA PRO A 120 -43.20 -23.55 0.00
C PRO A 120 -43.09 -23.22 1.49
N HIS A 121 -42.71 -24.21 2.31
CA HIS A 121 -42.64 -24.04 3.76
C HIS A 121 -41.72 -22.88 4.20
N TRP A 122 -40.59 -22.68 3.52
CA TRP A 122 -39.67 -21.58 3.82
C TRP A 122 -40.31 -20.19 3.66
N LEU A 123 -41.26 -20.06 2.73
CA LEU A 123 -41.88 -18.77 2.39
C LEU A 123 -43.02 -18.39 3.33
N ARG A 124 -43.62 -19.36 4.03
CA ARG A 124 -44.77 -19.13 4.93
C ARG A 124 -44.46 -18.15 6.06
N ASN A 125 -43.24 -18.19 6.57
CA ASN A 125 -42.77 -17.35 7.67
C ASN A 125 -41.53 -16.53 7.28
N TYR A 126 -41.28 -16.35 5.97
CA TYR A 126 -40.17 -15.55 5.51
C TYR A 126 -40.44 -14.07 5.75
N SER A 127 -39.50 -13.38 6.38
CA SER A 127 -39.48 -11.93 6.51
C SER A 127 -38.24 -11.38 5.83
N LEU A 128 -38.32 -10.15 5.33
CA LEU A 128 -37.16 -9.44 4.81
C LEU A 128 -36.08 -9.35 5.90
N PRO A 129 -34.81 -9.70 5.62
CA PRO A 129 -33.71 -9.61 6.59
C PRO A 129 -33.20 -8.17 6.78
N TYR A 130 -33.92 -7.19 6.25
CA TYR A 130 -33.61 -5.77 6.26
C TYR A 130 -34.91 -4.97 6.40
N ASN A 131 -34.81 -3.72 6.81
CA ASN A 131 -35.95 -2.82 6.98
C ASN A 131 -35.72 -1.48 6.26
N MET A 132 -36.72 -0.61 6.31
CA MET A 132 -36.72 0.68 5.60
C MET A 132 -35.57 1.63 5.99
N SER A 133 -34.95 1.46 7.16
CA SER A 133 -33.84 2.32 7.60
C SER A 133 -32.57 2.17 6.74
N VAL A 134 -32.44 1.07 6.01
CA VAL A 134 -31.29 0.80 5.13
C VAL A 134 -31.66 0.86 3.64
N ALA A 135 -32.86 1.33 3.30
CA ALA A 135 -33.33 1.42 1.93
C ALA A 135 -32.34 2.19 1.03
N GLY A 136 -31.90 1.56 -0.06
CA GLY A 136 -30.93 2.13 -1.01
C GLY A 136 -29.49 2.27 -0.49
N VAL A 137 -29.22 1.94 0.77
CA VAL A 137 -27.87 2.04 1.37
C VAL A 137 -26.98 0.91 0.82
N LEU A 138 -25.70 1.23 0.61
CA LEU A 138 -24.68 0.27 0.20
C LEU A 138 -24.61 -0.88 1.22
N SER A 139 -24.66 -2.13 0.76
CA SER A 139 -24.51 -3.29 1.63
C SER A 139 -23.03 -3.54 1.94
N SER A 140 -22.74 -4.35 2.97
CA SER A 140 -21.38 -4.82 3.25
C SER A 140 -20.74 -5.48 2.03
N THR A 141 -21.50 -6.31 1.32
CA THR A 141 -21.07 -6.91 0.05
C THR A 141 -20.70 -5.86 -1.00
N GLY A 142 -21.51 -4.79 -1.15
CA GLY A 142 -21.19 -3.72 -2.08
C GLY A 142 -19.98 -2.89 -1.69
N PHE A 143 -19.73 -2.74 -0.38
CA PHE A 143 -18.49 -2.14 0.11
C PHE A 143 -17.27 -3.02 -0.25
N GLU A 144 -17.35 -4.32 -0.01
CA GLU A 144 -16.30 -5.29 -0.36
C GLU A 144 -16.04 -5.31 -1.87
N GLU A 145 -17.08 -5.31 -2.72
CA GLU A 145 -16.94 -5.24 -4.18
C GLU A 145 -16.09 -4.04 -4.64
N LEU A 146 -16.39 -2.86 -4.09
CA LEU A 146 -15.66 -1.62 -4.41
C LEU A 146 -14.26 -1.60 -3.81
N ALA A 147 -14.09 -2.10 -2.58
CA ALA A 147 -12.78 -2.20 -1.94
C ALA A 147 -11.87 -3.16 -2.72
N GLU A 148 -12.38 -4.33 -3.11
CA GLU A 148 -11.65 -5.30 -3.92
C GLU A 148 -11.37 -4.77 -5.33
N TYR A 149 -12.31 -4.04 -5.95
CA TYR A 149 -12.03 -3.32 -7.19
C TYR A 149 -10.86 -2.35 -7.03
N GLY A 150 -10.87 -1.52 -5.97
CA GLY A 150 -9.79 -0.60 -5.66
C GLY A 150 -8.45 -1.33 -5.44
N LYS A 151 -8.45 -2.43 -4.69
CA LYS A 151 -7.27 -3.27 -4.48
C LYS A 151 -6.72 -3.81 -5.80
N ARG A 152 -7.57 -4.33 -6.69
CA ARG A 152 -7.15 -4.86 -8.00
C ARG A 152 -6.51 -3.79 -8.87
N THR A 153 -7.14 -2.62 -8.98
CA THR A 153 -6.58 -1.48 -9.71
C THR A 153 -5.26 -1.01 -9.11
N ARG A 154 -5.16 -1.02 -7.77
CA ARG A 154 -3.96 -0.66 -7.02
C ARG A 154 -2.79 -1.64 -7.24
N ILE A 155 -3.03 -2.96 -7.26
CA ILE A 155 -1.97 -3.98 -7.39
C ILE A 155 -1.26 -3.87 -8.76
N SER A 156 -1.92 -3.35 -9.78
CA SER A 156 -1.31 -3.08 -11.09
C SER A 156 -0.60 -1.72 -11.20
N ASP A 157 -0.46 -0.95 -10.11
CA ASP A 157 0.14 0.39 -10.13
C ASP A 157 1.68 0.33 -10.23
N PRO A 158 2.27 0.66 -11.40
CA PRO A 158 3.71 0.61 -11.58
C PRO A 158 4.44 1.78 -10.91
N LEU A 159 3.75 2.84 -10.49
CA LEU A 159 4.37 4.04 -9.93
C LEU A 159 4.55 3.93 -8.42
N LEU A 160 3.55 3.44 -7.70
CA LEU A 160 3.56 3.40 -6.24
C LEU A 160 3.73 1.99 -5.68
N ARG A 161 3.48 0.98 -6.50
CA ARG A 161 3.65 -0.44 -6.14
C ARG A 161 4.60 -1.17 -7.10
N PHE A 162 5.60 -0.47 -7.60
CA PHE A 162 6.64 -1.06 -8.46
C PHE A 162 7.26 -2.34 -7.87
N TYR A 163 7.35 -2.43 -6.55
CA TYR A 163 7.90 -3.59 -5.82
C TYR A 163 6.99 -4.83 -5.88
N ASP A 164 5.68 -4.67 -6.07
CA ASP A 164 4.73 -5.80 -6.17
C ASP A 164 4.69 -6.41 -7.57
N ILE A 165 5.15 -5.69 -8.60
CA ILE A 165 5.02 -6.10 -10.01
C ILE A 165 6.36 -6.31 -10.72
N CYS A 166 7.48 -6.05 -10.05
CA CYS A 166 8.81 -6.22 -10.63
C CYS A 166 9.29 -7.68 -10.48
N ASP A 167 9.05 -8.53 -11.50
CA ASP A 167 9.37 -9.98 -11.44
C ASP A 167 10.81 -10.28 -11.02
N ARG A 168 11.77 -9.49 -11.51
CA ARG A 168 13.18 -9.61 -11.16
C ARG A 168 13.40 -9.37 -9.66
N TYR A 169 12.84 -8.28 -9.12
CA TYR A 169 12.91 -7.99 -7.68
C TYR A 169 12.25 -9.10 -6.86
N LEU A 170 11.05 -9.52 -7.25
CA LEU A 170 10.32 -10.58 -6.55
C LEU A 170 11.11 -11.89 -6.51
N SER A 171 11.78 -12.24 -7.61
CA SER A 171 12.52 -13.50 -7.73
C SER A 171 13.93 -13.47 -7.16
N GLU A 172 14.68 -12.37 -7.35
CA GLU A 172 16.07 -12.25 -6.90
C GLU A 172 16.17 -11.81 -5.42
N VAL A 173 15.14 -11.13 -4.90
CA VAL A 173 15.18 -10.49 -3.58
C VAL A 173 14.01 -10.95 -2.71
N LYS A 174 12.77 -10.51 -2.99
CA LYS A 174 11.65 -10.66 -2.03
C LYS A 174 11.34 -12.12 -1.67
N HIS A 175 11.34 -13.01 -2.66
CA HIS A 175 11.10 -14.43 -2.47
C HIS A 175 12.39 -15.26 -2.44
N ASN A 176 13.55 -14.63 -2.51
CA ASN A 176 14.84 -15.31 -2.47
C ASN A 176 15.34 -15.43 -1.02
N PRO A 177 15.35 -16.63 -0.42
CA PRO A 177 15.82 -16.79 0.96
C PRO A 177 17.30 -16.41 1.15
N ASN A 178 18.10 -16.37 0.08
CA ASN A 178 19.51 -15.99 0.17
C ASN A 178 19.71 -14.45 0.16
N ALA A 179 18.71 -13.68 -0.28
CA ALA A 179 18.80 -12.23 -0.28
C ALA A 179 18.80 -11.66 1.15
N SER A 180 18.16 -12.37 2.09
CA SER A 180 18.08 -12.02 3.51
C SER A 180 19.15 -12.72 4.36
N ALA A 181 20.30 -13.10 3.79
CA ALA A 181 21.30 -13.92 4.47
C ALA A 181 21.87 -13.24 5.74
N GLU A 182 22.15 -11.94 5.69
CA GLU A 182 22.65 -11.19 6.84
C GLU A 182 21.62 -11.12 7.97
N LEU A 183 20.34 -10.85 7.67
CA LEU A 183 19.28 -10.88 8.69
C LEU A 183 19.19 -12.25 9.39
N LYS A 184 19.24 -13.33 8.60
CA LYS A 184 19.22 -14.70 9.12
C LYS A 184 20.45 -15.03 9.97
N ALA A 185 21.61 -14.56 9.57
CA ALA A 185 22.85 -14.69 10.34
C ALA A 185 22.80 -13.87 11.63
N TYR A 186 22.26 -12.64 11.57
CA TYR A 186 22.11 -11.76 12.73
C TYR A 186 21.17 -12.37 13.78
N GLY A 187 20.08 -13.01 13.34
CA GLY A 187 19.17 -13.75 14.23
C GLY A 187 19.84 -14.91 15.00
N ARG A 188 21.04 -15.35 14.59
CA ARG A 188 21.85 -16.39 15.24
C ARG A 188 23.12 -15.84 15.91
N SER A 189 23.31 -14.52 15.87
CA SER A 189 24.52 -13.85 16.37
C SER A 189 24.56 -13.80 17.90
N SER A 190 25.73 -13.47 18.46
CA SER A 190 25.87 -13.17 19.89
C SER A 190 24.98 -12.00 20.31
N GLN A 191 24.86 -10.97 19.47
CA GLN A 191 24.04 -9.78 19.76
C GLN A 191 22.55 -10.11 19.92
N MET A 192 22.01 -10.97 19.05
CA MET A 192 20.64 -11.44 19.19
C MET A 192 20.49 -12.35 20.42
N ASN A 193 21.46 -13.21 20.70
CA ASN A 193 21.44 -14.05 21.90
C ASN A 193 21.48 -13.23 23.20
N GLU A 194 22.25 -12.14 23.24
CA GLU A 194 22.26 -11.19 24.35
C GLU A 194 20.90 -10.51 24.50
N SER A 195 20.26 -10.11 23.40
CA SER A 195 18.92 -9.51 23.41
C SER A 195 17.85 -10.50 23.90
N ILE A 196 17.93 -11.76 23.49
CA ILE A 196 17.06 -12.85 24.00
C ILE A 196 17.27 -13.04 25.50
N ALA A 197 18.52 -13.11 25.95
CA ALA A 197 18.85 -13.28 27.37
C ALA A 197 18.37 -12.09 28.21
N TYR A 198 18.53 -10.88 27.68
CA TYR A 198 18.03 -9.65 28.27
C TYR A 198 16.51 -9.69 28.44
N LEU A 199 15.77 -9.99 27.37
CA LEU A 199 14.30 -10.06 27.42
C LEU A 199 13.81 -11.10 28.43
N LYS A 200 14.43 -12.30 28.46
CA LYS A 200 14.11 -13.32 29.47
C LYS A 200 14.30 -12.81 30.90
N SER A 201 15.41 -12.10 31.15
CA SER A 201 15.71 -11.51 32.45
C SER A 201 14.65 -10.50 32.86
N ARG A 202 14.28 -9.57 31.96
CA ARG A 202 13.29 -8.53 32.24
C ARG A 202 11.87 -9.07 32.45
N LEU A 203 11.54 -10.20 31.83
CA LEU A 203 10.27 -10.90 32.01
C LEU A 203 10.29 -11.89 33.19
N ASN A 204 11.39 -11.98 33.95
CA ASN A 204 11.57 -12.96 35.04
C ASN A 204 11.31 -14.42 34.60
N LEU A 205 11.67 -14.76 33.36
CA LEU A 205 11.46 -16.12 32.84
C LEU A 205 12.51 -17.09 33.38
N PRO A 206 12.15 -18.36 33.63
CA PRO A 206 13.13 -19.36 34.03
C PRO A 206 14.13 -19.64 32.89
N LYS A 207 15.32 -20.11 33.24
CA LYS A 207 16.37 -20.47 32.24
C LYS A 207 15.90 -21.50 31.21
N SER A 208 14.94 -22.35 31.56
CA SER A 208 14.32 -23.34 30.68
C SER A 208 13.35 -22.75 29.66
N ALA A 209 12.89 -21.51 29.83
CA ALA A 209 12.01 -20.86 28.87
C ALA A 209 12.72 -20.71 27.52
N VAL A 210 12.04 -21.08 26.44
CA VAL A 210 12.56 -20.97 25.08
C VAL A 210 11.96 -19.71 24.46
N LEU A 211 12.82 -18.74 24.14
CA LEU A 211 12.48 -17.58 23.32
C LEU A 211 13.41 -17.57 22.10
N THR A 212 12.88 -17.11 20.99
CA THR A 212 13.53 -17.03 19.69
C THR A 212 13.83 -15.57 19.31
N ALA A 213 14.60 -15.39 18.23
CA ALA A 213 14.78 -14.07 17.62
C ALA A 213 13.45 -13.46 17.18
N THR A 214 12.51 -14.29 16.69
CA THR A 214 11.15 -13.85 16.32
C THR A 214 10.39 -13.32 17.52
N ASP A 215 10.42 -14.00 18.67
CA ASP A 215 9.74 -13.54 19.89
C ASP A 215 10.35 -12.22 20.39
N THR A 216 11.67 -12.07 20.25
CA THR A 216 12.40 -10.86 20.66
C THR A 216 12.06 -9.66 19.77
N ARG A 217 11.99 -9.87 18.45
CA ARG A 217 11.51 -8.86 17.49
C ARG A 217 10.03 -8.53 17.71
N ALA A 218 9.20 -9.51 18.06
CA ALA A 218 7.79 -9.27 18.38
C ALA A 218 7.63 -8.39 19.63
N ALA A 219 8.45 -8.58 20.67
CA ALA A 219 8.47 -7.68 21.82
C ALA A 219 8.87 -6.26 21.41
N PHE A 220 9.93 -6.09 20.62
CA PHE A 220 10.33 -4.78 20.07
C PHE A 220 9.19 -4.11 19.30
N ALA A 221 8.51 -4.85 18.42
CA ALA A 221 7.36 -4.36 17.68
C ALA A 221 6.20 -3.95 18.61
N ALA A 222 5.92 -4.74 19.65
CA ALA A 222 4.88 -4.41 20.62
C ALA A 222 5.15 -3.08 21.33
N CYS A 223 6.40 -2.79 21.70
CA CYS A 223 6.78 -1.46 22.20
C CYS A 223 6.56 -0.36 21.16
N ALA A 224 6.99 -0.57 19.91
CA ALA A 224 6.78 0.41 18.84
C ALA A 224 5.28 0.72 18.64
N PHE A 225 4.42 -0.30 18.66
CA PHE A 225 2.97 -0.13 18.54
C PHE A 225 2.33 0.51 19.79
N ASP A 226 2.82 0.23 21.00
CA ASP A 226 2.35 0.90 22.22
C ASP A 226 2.54 2.42 22.15
N ILE A 227 3.72 2.85 21.68
CA ILE A 227 4.02 4.26 21.47
C ILE A 227 3.18 4.81 20.32
N MET A 228 3.19 4.16 19.16
CA MET A 228 2.58 4.68 17.95
C MET A 228 1.05 4.78 18.04
N VAL A 229 0.39 3.80 18.64
CA VAL A 229 -1.07 3.70 18.68
C VAL A 229 -1.64 4.34 19.94
N TYR A 230 -0.99 4.14 21.09
CA TYR A 230 -1.52 4.56 22.40
C TYR A 230 -0.71 5.67 23.06
N GLY A 231 0.43 6.08 22.48
CA GLY A 231 1.28 7.13 23.05
C GLY A 231 1.91 6.75 24.39
N THR A 232 2.01 5.45 24.72
CA THR A 232 2.45 5.00 26.05
C THR A 232 3.80 4.29 26.00
N PRO A 233 4.83 4.79 26.72
CA PRO A 233 6.09 4.09 26.87
C PRO A 233 6.13 3.19 28.13
N THR A 234 5.05 3.11 28.92
CA THR A 234 5.09 2.46 30.24
C THR A 234 4.77 0.96 30.22
N GLN A 235 4.47 0.41 29.04
CA GLN A 235 4.09 -0.99 28.86
C GLN A 235 5.27 -1.81 28.30
N TRP A 236 5.21 -2.32 27.07
CA TRP A 236 6.29 -3.13 26.49
C TRP A 236 7.63 -2.40 26.46
N CYS A 237 7.62 -1.08 26.28
CA CYS A 237 8.85 -0.29 26.27
C CYS A 237 9.55 -0.21 27.64
N SER A 238 8.83 -0.37 28.75
CA SER A 238 9.40 -0.26 30.11
C SER A 238 10.38 -1.40 30.46
N ILE A 239 10.32 -2.50 29.72
CA ILE A 239 11.20 -3.65 29.89
C ILE A 239 12.38 -3.65 28.91
N MET A 240 12.57 -2.59 28.14
CA MET A 240 13.64 -2.46 27.14
C MET A 240 14.62 -1.35 27.55
N ASP A 241 15.91 -1.54 27.27
CA ASP A 241 16.89 -0.47 27.32
C ASP A 241 17.35 -0.06 25.91
N GLN A 242 18.18 0.98 25.84
CA GLN A 242 18.62 1.52 24.57
C GLN A 242 19.47 0.52 23.76
N ALA A 243 20.28 -0.32 24.41
CA ALA A 243 21.08 -1.32 23.73
C ALA A 243 20.19 -2.40 23.08
N PHE A 244 19.18 -2.87 23.81
CA PHE A 244 18.16 -3.76 23.26
C PHE A 244 17.47 -3.11 22.06
N LEU A 245 16.96 -1.88 22.20
CA LEU A 245 16.29 -1.17 21.10
C LEU A 245 17.20 -1.01 19.88
N ASN A 246 18.46 -0.61 20.07
CA ASN A 246 19.41 -0.40 18.97
C ASN A 246 19.72 -1.69 18.19
N ARG A 247 19.84 -2.83 18.89
CA ARG A 247 20.09 -4.14 18.27
C ARG A 247 18.88 -4.62 17.46
N LEU A 248 17.67 -4.42 17.97
CA LEU A 248 16.46 -4.82 17.26
C LEU A 248 16.12 -3.85 16.11
N ASP A 249 16.33 -2.55 16.29
CA ASP A 249 16.27 -1.55 15.20
C ASP A 249 17.30 -1.88 14.09
N TYR A 250 18.48 -2.38 14.45
CA TYR A 250 19.44 -2.89 13.47
C TYR A 250 18.98 -4.14 12.73
N ALA A 251 18.23 -5.03 13.38
CA ALA A 251 17.63 -6.18 12.70
C ALA A 251 16.61 -5.72 11.64
N GLU A 252 15.79 -4.72 11.94
CA GLU A 252 14.88 -4.11 10.95
C GLU A 252 15.66 -3.42 9.82
N ASP A 253 16.76 -2.73 10.15
CA ASP A 253 17.63 -2.11 9.14
C ASP A 253 18.31 -3.11 8.22
N LEU A 254 18.75 -4.26 8.73
CA LEU A 254 19.29 -5.34 7.92
C LEU A 254 18.24 -5.86 6.93
N GLU A 255 17.02 -6.09 7.39
CA GLU A 255 15.92 -6.52 6.52
C GLU A 255 15.66 -5.50 5.41
N ALA A 256 15.43 -4.25 5.78
CA ALA A 256 15.12 -3.19 4.82
C ALA A 256 16.30 -2.88 3.90
N PHE A 257 17.55 -2.90 4.37
CA PHE A 257 18.72 -2.65 3.53
C PHE A 257 18.81 -3.66 2.39
N TYR A 258 18.61 -4.94 2.71
CA TYR A 258 18.70 -6.02 1.73
C TYR A 258 17.41 -6.21 0.91
N GLU A 259 16.23 -5.85 1.42
CA GLU A 259 14.98 -5.99 0.66
C GLU A 259 14.54 -4.73 -0.09
N GLN A 260 14.98 -3.53 0.31
CA GLN A 260 14.39 -2.26 -0.16
C GLN A 260 15.46 -1.17 -0.39
N GLY A 261 16.54 -1.21 0.37
CA GLY A 261 17.65 -0.26 0.32
C GLY A 261 18.76 -0.69 -0.65
N ALA A 262 20.00 -0.41 -0.27
CA ALA A 262 21.16 -0.53 -1.16
C ALA A 262 21.74 -1.96 -1.29
N GLY A 263 21.17 -2.96 -0.61
CA GLY A 263 21.70 -4.33 -0.60
C GLY A 263 21.72 -4.99 -1.98
N PHE A 264 20.71 -4.75 -2.81
CA PHE A 264 20.70 -5.13 -4.21
C PHE A 264 20.35 -3.94 -5.09
N LYS A 265 21.00 -3.84 -6.26
CA LYS A 265 20.82 -2.72 -7.18
C LYS A 265 19.35 -2.55 -7.59
N ILE A 266 18.67 -3.66 -7.90
CA ILE A 266 17.28 -3.65 -8.36
C ILE A 266 16.32 -3.03 -7.34
N ASN A 267 16.61 -3.14 -6.04
CA ASN A 267 15.75 -2.65 -4.95
C ASN A 267 15.39 -1.18 -5.10
N TYR A 268 16.38 -0.33 -5.40
CA TYR A 268 16.18 1.10 -5.54
C TYR A 268 16.05 1.55 -7.00
N GLU A 269 16.65 0.83 -7.95
CA GLU A 269 16.51 1.18 -9.37
C GLU A 269 15.06 1.09 -9.86
N MET A 270 14.27 0.16 -9.32
CA MET A 270 12.85 0.04 -9.67
C MET A 270 12.02 1.29 -9.31
N ALA A 271 12.46 2.10 -8.34
CA ALA A 271 11.82 3.38 -8.02
C ALA A 271 12.04 4.46 -9.09
N ALA A 272 12.89 4.22 -10.09
CA ALA A 272 13.13 5.19 -11.16
C ALA A 272 11.85 5.51 -11.94
N VAL A 273 10.90 4.58 -12.04
CA VAL A 273 9.60 4.82 -12.67
C VAL A 273 8.81 5.93 -11.97
N LEU A 274 8.88 6.01 -10.63
CA LEU A 274 8.29 7.08 -9.84
C LEU A 274 9.06 8.39 -10.00
N LEU A 275 10.39 8.34 -10.00
CA LEU A 275 11.24 9.51 -10.22
C LEU A 275 11.02 10.13 -11.61
N GLN A 276 10.87 9.30 -12.65
CA GLN A 276 10.53 9.71 -14.01
C GLN A 276 9.21 10.47 -14.05
N ASP A 277 8.18 9.96 -13.38
CA ASP A 277 6.87 10.60 -13.30
C ASP A 277 6.95 11.96 -12.56
N ILE A 278 7.57 12.00 -11.39
CA ILE A 278 7.80 13.25 -10.62
C ILE A 278 8.53 14.30 -11.47
N TYR A 279 9.63 13.91 -12.11
CA TYR A 279 10.41 14.80 -12.96
C TYR A 279 9.62 15.26 -14.19
N THR A 280 8.84 14.38 -14.82
CA THR A 280 8.01 14.71 -15.99
C THR A 280 7.00 15.80 -15.66
N TYR A 281 6.33 15.73 -14.50
CA TYR A 281 5.43 16.79 -14.05
C TYR A 281 6.16 18.12 -13.86
N MET A 282 7.33 18.12 -13.21
CA MET A 282 8.13 19.33 -13.05
C MET A 282 8.53 19.91 -14.41
N LYS A 283 9.01 19.07 -15.34
CA LYS A 283 9.45 19.49 -16.67
C LYS A 283 8.29 20.05 -17.50
N ASN A 284 7.14 19.37 -17.52
CA ASN A 284 5.95 19.83 -18.22
C ASN A 284 5.44 21.16 -17.66
N PHE A 285 5.60 21.41 -16.36
CA PHE A 285 5.23 22.70 -15.78
C PHE A 285 6.14 23.82 -16.32
N THR A 286 7.45 23.56 -16.49
CA THR A 286 8.39 24.56 -17.05
C THR A 286 8.10 24.97 -18.48
N THR A 287 7.43 24.11 -19.26
CA THR A 287 7.08 24.35 -20.67
C THR A 287 5.62 24.76 -20.88
N GLY A 288 4.81 24.80 -19.81
CA GLY A 288 3.37 25.08 -19.90
C GLY A 288 2.52 23.91 -20.41
N ASN A 289 3.09 22.71 -20.54
CA ASN A 289 2.37 21.50 -20.96
C ASN A 289 1.42 20.96 -19.87
N THR A 290 1.55 21.42 -18.63
CA THR A 290 0.63 21.13 -17.53
C THR A 290 0.42 22.35 -16.65
N THR A 291 -0.77 22.45 -16.06
CA THR A 291 -1.14 23.46 -15.06
C THR A 291 -1.24 22.87 -13.65
N ILE A 292 -0.92 21.58 -13.49
CA ILE A 292 -0.96 20.90 -12.20
C ILE A 292 0.15 21.45 -11.30
N VAL A 293 -0.25 22.08 -10.18
CA VAL A 293 0.65 22.72 -9.20
C VAL A 293 0.98 21.82 -8.01
N GLY A 294 0.34 20.65 -7.90
CA GLY A 294 0.58 19.70 -6.83
C GLY A 294 0.13 18.29 -7.21
N ASN A 295 0.98 17.30 -6.92
CA ASN A 295 0.69 15.89 -7.12
C ASN A 295 1.05 15.13 -5.84
N LEU A 296 0.03 14.71 -5.10
CA LEU A 296 0.15 14.05 -3.81
C LEU A 296 0.04 12.54 -4.01
N ARG A 297 1.08 11.81 -3.63
CA ARG A 297 1.17 10.35 -3.79
C ARG A 297 1.35 9.71 -2.42
N PHE A 298 0.61 8.64 -2.17
CA PHE A 298 0.65 7.89 -0.92
C PHE A 298 1.15 6.48 -1.20
N GLY A 299 2.29 6.13 -0.63
CA GLY A 299 2.96 4.85 -0.81
C GLY A 299 3.21 4.14 0.51
N HIS A 300 4.10 3.15 0.47
CA HIS A 300 4.55 2.41 1.65
C HIS A 300 6.05 2.64 1.91
N ALA A 301 6.60 2.03 2.97
CA ALA A 301 8.03 2.02 3.20
C ALA A 301 8.79 1.40 2.01
N GLU A 302 8.20 0.38 1.39
CA GLU A 302 8.65 -0.26 0.14
C GLU A 302 8.60 0.68 -1.07
N THR A 303 7.99 1.85 -0.97
CA THR A 303 8.03 2.92 -1.98
C THR A 303 9.08 3.97 -1.63
N THR A 304 9.06 4.45 -0.38
CA THR A 304 9.89 5.59 0.08
C THR A 304 11.35 5.21 0.25
N ILE A 305 11.68 4.05 0.82
CA ILE A 305 13.06 3.59 1.02
C ILE A 305 13.79 3.41 -0.32
N PRO A 306 13.22 2.71 -1.32
CA PRO A 306 13.80 2.66 -2.66
C PRO A 306 14.02 4.04 -3.29
N LEU A 307 13.04 4.95 -3.18
CA LEU A 307 13.17 6.30 -3.75
C LEU A 307 14.27 7.11 -3.06
N MET A 308 14.32 7.12 -1.73
CA MET A 308 15.41 7.75 -0.97
C MET A 308 16.77 7.18 -1.37
N THR A 309 16.88 5.87 -1.45
CA THR A 309 18.11 5.17 -1.85
C THR A 309 18.52 5.53 -3.27
N LEU A 310 17.57 5.61 -4.22
CA LEU A 310 17.81 6.01 -5.61
C LEU A 310 18.32 7.46 -5.72
N LEU A 311 17.80 8.36 -4.88
CA LEU A 311 18.26 9.74 -4.78
C LEU A 311 19.62 9.86 -4.08
N GLY A 312 20.14 8.78 -3.51
CA GLY A 312 21.43 8.75 -2.84
C GLY A 312 21.39 9.13 -1.36
N TYR A 313 20.20 9.16 -0.75
CA TYR A 313 20.05 9.21 0.70
C TYR A 313 20.25 7.82 1.32
N GLY A 314 20.75 7.79 2.54
CA GLY A 314 21.10 6.56 3.25
C GLY A 314 22.49 6.03 2.84
N ASP A 315 23.25 5.59 3.83
CA ASP A 315 24.56 4.97 3.60
C ASP A 315 24.39 3.66 2.81
N ARG A 316 25.28 3.44 1.83
CA ARG A 316 25.29 2.24 0.97
C ARG A 316 26.32 1.20 1.42
N THR A 317 27.06 1.48 2.49
CA THR A 317 27.98 0.54 3.12
C THR A 317 27.21 -0.70 3.55
N LYS A 318 27.70 -1.87 3.16
CA LYS A 318 27.03 -3.14 3.46
C LYS A 318 26.92 -3.32 4.98
N LEU A 319 25.68 -3.50 5.45
CA LEU A 319 25.39 -3.86 6.83
C LEU A 319 25.69 -5.34 7.04
N LEU A 320 26.40 -5.71 8.10
CA LEU A 320 26.80 -7.09 8.37
C LEU A 320 26.25 -7.58 9.70
N SER A 321 25.80 -8.82 9.71
CA SER A 321 25.37 -9.55 10.90
C SER A 321 26.43 -9.68 11.99
N SER A 322 27.70 -9.45 11.66
CA SER A 322 28.84 -9.56 12.58
C SER A 322 29.22 -8.26 13.28
N TRP A 323 28.47 -7.16 13.06
CA TRP A 323 28.80 -5.86 13.65
C TRP A 323 28.71 -5.84 15.18
N THR A 324 29.64 -5.11 15.80
CA THR A 324 29.60 -4.79 17.24
C THR A 324 28.55 -3.74 17.54
N ASP A 325 28.22 -3.54 18.83
CA ASP A 325 27.25 -2.50 19.23
C ASP A 325 27.72 -1.11 18.79
N GLU A 326 29.02 -0.80 18.87
CA GLU A 326 29.57 0.49 18.42
C GLU A 326 29.38 0.69 16.91
N GLN A 327 29.57 -0.36 16.11
CA GLN A 327 29.35 -0.29 14.66
C GLN A 327 27.87 -0.10 14.35
N VAL A 328 27.00 -0.83 15.04
CA VAL A 328 25.54 -0.70 14.95
C VAL A 328 25.11 0.73 15.33
N ASP A 329 25.68 1.32 16.36
CA ASP A 329 25.36 2.67 16.80
C ASP A 329 25.88 3.76 15.84
N SER A 330 26.98 3.51 15.13
CA SER A 330 27.53 4.46 14.15
C SER A 330 26.96 4.34 12.74
N ARG A 331 26.04 3.40 12.50
CA ARG A 331 25.56 3.09 11.14
C ARG A 331 24.86 4.27 10.46
N GLY A 332 25.13 4.45 9.17
CA GLY A 332 24.54 5.52 8.36
C GLY A 332 23.24 5.14 7.61
N PHE A 333 22.90 3.85 7.53
CA PHE A 333 21.59 3.41 7.02
C PHE A 333 20.69 3.11 8.21
N ARG A 334 19.58 3.87 8.33
CA ARG A 334 18.60 3.76 9.42
C ARG A 334 17.19 3.96 8.89
N THR A 335 16.38 2.91 8.91
CA THR A 335 14.97 2.95 8.48
C THR A 335 14.14 3.89 9.33
N SER A 336 14.42 4.00 10.63
CA SER A 336 13.80 4.97 11.54
C SER A 336 14.03 6.43 11.13
N VAL A 337 15.08 6.72 10.34
CA VAL A 337 15.37 8.05 9.78
C VAL A 337 14.86 8.17 8.34
N LEU A 338 15.07 7.13 7.53
CA LEU A 338 14.75 7.13 6.10
C LEU A 338 13.26 6.96 5.82
N SER A 339 12.54 6.18 6.62
CA SER A 339 11.13 5.94 6.40
C SER A 339 10.38 5.63 7.69
N PRO A 340 10.34 6.57 8.66
CA PRO A 340 9.44 6.45 9.79
C PRO A 340 7.96 6.43 9.33
N THR A 341 7.05 6.13 10.24
CA THR A 341 5.62 6.28 9.98
C THR A 341 5.30 7.71 9.55
N ALA A 342 4.44 7.88 8.54
CA ALA A 342 4.19 9.17 7.87
C ALA A 342 5.44 9.80 7.19
N SER A 343 6.41 8.97 6.77
CA SER A 343 7.52 9.41 5.95
C SER A 343 7.05 10.22 4.73
N ASN A 344 7.75 11.32 4.46
CA ASN A 344 7.44 12.26 3.39
C ASN A 344 8.70 12.73 2.66
N ILE A 345 8.56 12.84 1.34
CA ILE A 345 9.59 13.26 0.39
C ILE A 345 8.95 14.29 -0.54
N ASP A 346 9.21 15.57 -0.31
CA ASP A 346 8.67 16.63 -1.15
C ASP A 346 9.69 17.06 -2.20
N PHE A 347 9.28 17.08 -3.46
CA PHE A 347 10.00 17.77 -4.52
C PHE A 347 9.31 19.10 -4.79
N ARG A 348 10.03 20.21 -4.67
CA ARG A 348 9.50 21.55 -4.90
C ARG A 348 10.26 22.23 -6.02
N LEU A 349 9.53 22.70 -7.04
CA LEU A 349 10.06 23.42 -8.18
C LEU A 349 9.94 24.92 -7.96
N TYR A 350 11.02 25.65 -8.23
CA TYR A 350 11.11 27.11 -8.11
C TYR A 350 11.59 27.72 -9.42
N GLN A 351 11.25 28.98 -9.64
CA GLN A 351 11.82 29.80 -10.71
C GLN A 351 12.61 30.96 -10.10
N GLY A 352 13.88 31.10 -10.51
CA GLY A 352 14.73 32.21 -10.11
C GLY A 352 14.16 33.54 -10.58
N LYS A 353 14.13 34.55 -9.69
CA LYS A 353 13.56 35.86 -10.02
C LYS A 353 14.38 36.60 -11.07
N THR A 354 15.71 36.44 -11.04
CA THR A 354 16.67 37.19 -11.86
C THR A 354 17.07 36.43 -13.12
N ASP A 355 17.53 35.18 -12.98
CA ASP A 355 18.02 34.36 -14.10
C ASP A 355 16.91 33.60 -14.84
N LYS A 356 15.69 33.59 -14.28
CA LYS A 356 14.51 32.85 -14.78
C LYS A 356 14.72 31.33 -14.92
N LYS A 357 15.80 30.80 -14.33
CA LYS A 357 16.11 29.37 -14.32
C LYS A 357 15.21 28.62 -13.35
N TYR A 358 15.07 27.31 -13.56
CA TYR A 358 14.30 26.45 -12.69
C TYR A 358 15.20 25.68 -11.71
N TYR A 359 14.75 25.59 -10.47
CA TYR A 359 15.47 24.93 -9.37
C TYR A 359 14.56 23.94 -8.65
N VAL A 360 15.12 22.84 -8.19
CA VAL A 360 14.44 21.83 -7.38
C VAL A 360 15.06 21.82 -5.99
N SER A 361 14.22 21.90 -4.96
CA SER A 361 14.61 21.50 -3.60
C SER A 361 13.93 20.19 -3.25
N VAL A 362 14.60 19.34 -2.49
CA VAL A 362 13.98 18.15 -1.88
C VAL A 362 13.84 18.38 -0.39
N TRP A 363 12.69 18.01 0.16
CA TRP A 363 12.45 18.04 1.60
C TRP A 363 12.21 16.61 2.05
N ILE A 364 12.95 16.20 3.07
CA ILE A 364 12.87 14.87 3.66
C ILE A 364 12.37 15.05 5.08
N GLN A 365 11.25 14.42 5.43
CA GLN A 365 10.65 14.55 6.76
C GLN A 365 10.41 16.03 7.14
N GLU A 366 9.85 16.80 6.21
CA GLU A 366 9.57 18.23 6.35
C GLU A 366 10.80 19.14 6.55
N VAL A 367 12.01 18.62 6.35
CA VAL A 367 13.27 19.37 6.45
C VAL A 367 13.91 19.50 5.07
N GLU A 368 14.33 20.71 4.69
CA GLU A 368 15.13 20.93 3.47
C GLU A 368 16.38 20.06 3.49
N ALA A 369 16.54 19.20 2.49
CA ALA A 369 17.65 18.29 2.37
C ALA A 369 18.47 18.60 1.11
N PRO A 370 19.82 18.57 1.18
CA PRO A 370 20.63 18.68 -0.01
C PRO A 370 20.36 17.47 -0.90
N LEU A 371 20.09 17.71 -2.18
CA LEU A 371 19.96 16.65 -3.17
C LEU A 371 21.37 16.10 -3.47
N PRO A 372 21.68 14.82 -3.23
CA PRO A 372 23.05 14.29 -3.37
C PRO A 372 23.65 14.56 -4.77
N GLY A 373 24.89 15.03 -4.80
CA GLY A 373 25.58 15.46 -6.03
C GLY A 373 25.27 16.89 -6.51
N CYS A 374 24.25 17.56 -5.97
CA CYS A 374 23.96 18.95 -6.33
C CYS A 374 24.87 19.97 -5.63
N GLY A 375 25.32 19.70 -4.40
CA GLY A 375 26.20 20.60 -3.62
C GLY A 375 25.50 21.85 -3.07
N SER A 376 24.17 21.94 -3.20
CA SER A 376 23.31 23.03 -2.70
C SER A 376 21.92 22.49 -2.36
N LEU A 377 21.15 23.22 -1.54
CA LEU A 377 19.75 22.88 -1.20
C LEU A 377 18.79 23.08 -2.38
N TYR A 378 19.12 24.03 -3.26
CA TYR A 378 18.38 24.32 -4.48
C TYR A 378 19.25 23.90 -5.68
N CYS A 379 18.85 22.85 -6.37
CA CYS A 379 19.57 22.30 -7.51
C CYS A 379 18.95 22.78 -8.82
N GLU A 380 19.74 23.34 -9.73
CA GLU A 380 19.22 23.70 -11.06
C GLU A 380 18.61 22.46 -11.74
N LEU A 381 17.41 22.58 -12.31
CA LEU A 381 16.68 21.44 -12.88
C LEU A 381 17.51 20.72 -13.97
N SER A 382 18.27 21.48 -14.76
CA SER A 382 19.22 20.95 -15.76
C SER A 382 20.34 20.09 -15.15
N LYS A 383 20.77 20.39 -13.92
CA LYS A 383 21.75 19.60 -13.17
C LYS A 383 21.11 18.32 -12.62
N VAL A 384 19.85 18.37 -12.16
CA VAL A 384 19.08 17.18 -11.78
C VAL A 384 18.96 16.22 -12.98
N GLU A 385 18.60 16.75 -14.16
CA GLU A 385 18.55 16.00 -15.41
C GLU A 385 19.86 15.29 -15.72
N LYS A 386 21.01 15.94 -15.47
CA LYS A 386 22.33 15.35 -15.67
C LYS A 386 22.67 14.28 -14.63
N LEU A 387 22.40 14.54 -13.34
CA LEU A 387 22.76 13.64 -12.24
C LEU A 387 21.97 12.33 -12.29
N TRP A 388 20.67 12.39 -12.62
CA TRP A 388 19.80 11.21 -12.76
C TRP A 388 19.54 10.83 -14.22
N GLY A 389 20.34 11.32 -15.17
CA GLY A 389 20.05 11.17 -16.62
C GLY A 389 19.77 9.74 -17.07
N TYR A 390 20.54 8.76 -16.56
CA TYR A 390 20.27 7.34 -16.82
C TYR A 390 18.88 6.92 -16.32
N TYR A 391 18.53 7.25 -15.08
CA TYR A 391 17.24 6.89 -14.49
C TYR A 391 16.07 7.65 -15.10
N LEU A 392 16.27 8.89 -15.54
CA LEU A 392 15.23 9.73 -16.12
C LEU A 392 14.95 9.37 -17.59
N ASN A 393 15.97 9.02 -18.37
CA ASN A 393 15.85 8.87 -19.83
C ASN A 393 15.99 7.42 -20.31
N ASP A 394 16.94 6.68 -19.75
CA ASP A 394 17.38 5.39 -20.28
C ASP A 394 16.74 4.20 -19.56
N TYR A 395 16.47 4.32 -18.25
CA TYR A 395 15.89 3.26 -17.46
C TYR A 395 14.48 2.89 -17.96
N LYS A 396 14.28 1.61 -18.28
CA LYS A 396 12.97 1.06 -18.69
C LYS A 396 12.53 0.02 -17.69
N PHE A 397 11.50 0.35 -16.90
CA PHE A 397 10.97 -0.52 -15.84
C PHE A 397 10.67 -1.95 -16.32
N LYS A 398 9.88 -2.10 -17.40
CA LYS A 398 9.52 -3.41 -17.99
C LYS A 398 10.76 -4.26 -18.33
N THR A 399 11.82 -3.65 -18.86
CA THR A 399 13.05 -4.35 -19.24
C THR A 399 13.88 -4.70 -18.02
N ALA A 400 14.06 -3.75 -17.09
CA ALA A 400 14.87 -3.95 -15.88
C ALA A 400 14.24 -4.97 -14.92
N CYS A 401 12.91 -5.04 -14.88
CA CYS A 401 12.14 -5.95 -14.04
C CYS A 401 11.87 -7.32 -14.68
N LYS A 402 12.29 -7.55 -15.92
CA LYS A 402 12.16 -8.87 -16.53
C LYS A 402 13.05 -9.87 -15.78
N LYS A 403 12.45 -10.97 -15.32
CA LYS A 403 13.19 -12.07 -14.68
C LYS A 403 14.33 -12.55 -15.59
N GLN A 404 15.54 -12.60 -15.04
CA GLN A 404 16.69 -13.15 -15.75
C GLN A 404 16.54 -14.68 -15.81
N ARG A 405 16.82 -15.27 -16.98
CA ARG A 405 16.67 -16.70 -17.23
C ARG A 405 17.75 -17.51 -16.54
#